data_AF-A0A317Z977-F1
#
_entry.id   AF-A0A317Z977-F1
#
_cell.length_a   1.000
_cell.length_b   1.000
_cell.length_c   1.000
_cell.angle_alpha   90.00
_cell.angle_beta   90.00
_cell.angle_gamma   90.00
#
_symmetry.space_group_name_H-M   'P 1'
#
loop_
_entity.id
_entity.type
_entity.pdbx_description
1 polymer ?
#
loop_
_entity_poly.entity_id
_entity_poly.type
_entity_poly.pdbx_seq_one_letter_code
_entity_poly.pdbx_strand_id
1 'polypeptide(L)' 'VQLPQSESLSDMELALQYLMFGQLLAAQRSNALGLNPDNPSPDGFINRVVKGVTVYPVKG' A
#
# COMPACT_ATOMS: atom_id res chain seq x y z
N VAL A 1 -2.63 20.99 -5.84
CA VAL A 1 -1.29 20.96 -5.22
C VAL A 1 -0.35 20.38 -6.26
N GLN A 2 0.65 21.14 -6.69
CA GLN A 2 1.67 20.67 -7.62
C GLN A 2 2.91 20.31 -6.80
N LEU A 3 3.54 19.18 -7.07
CA LEU A 3 4.79 18.81 -6.40
C LEU A 3 5.92 19.72 -6.90
N PRO A 4 6.87 20.13 -6.03
CA PRO A 4 8.01 20.92 -6.46
C PRO A 4 8.76 20.20 -7.58
N GLN A 5 9.15 20.95 -8.61
CA GLN A 5 9.98 20.44 -9.72
C GLN A 5 9.33 19.26 -10.50
N SER A 6 8.01 19.07 -10.40
CA SER A 6 7.35 17.91 -10.99
C SER A 6 7.54 17.78 -12.51
N GLU A 7 7.70 18.90 -13.22
CA GLU A 7 7.88 18.92 -14.68
C GLU A 7 9.27 18.46 -15.14
N SER A 8 10.26 18.47 -14.24
CA SER A 8 11.64 18.05 -14.54
C SER A 8 11.97 16.64 -14.07
N LEU A 9 11.01 15.95 -13.45
CA LEU A 9 11.20 14.61 -12.89
C LEU A 9 10.58 13.57 -13.82
N SER A 10 11.21 12.40 -13.86
CA SER A 10 10.64 11.21 -14.50
C SER A 10 9.48 10.64 -13.70
N ASP A 11 8.63 9.83 -14.35
CA ASP A 11 7.52 9.15 -13.67
C ASP A 11 7.97 8.28 -12.49
N MET A 12 9.15 7.67 -12.58
CA MET A 12 9.74 6.86 -11.51
C MET A 12 10.07 7.70 -10.26
N GLU A 13 10.63 8.90 -10.46
CA GLU A 13 10.93 9.81 -9.36
C GLU A 13 9.67 10.40 -8.74
N LEU A 14 8.68 10.74 -9.58
CA LEU A 14 7.37 11.20 -9.13
C LEU A 14 6.61 10.13 -8.33
N ALA A 15 6.72 8.86 -8.74
CA ALA A 15 6.05 7.74 -8.08
C ALA A 15 6.45 7.63 -6.61
N LEU A 16 7.72 7.84 -6.27
CA LEU A 16 8.19 7.83 -4.87
C LEU A 16 7.54 8.94 -4.03
N GLN A 17 7.39 10.14 -4.59
CA GLN A 17 6.76 11.26 -3.88
C GLN A 17 5.26 11.04 -3.68
N TYR A 18 4.57 10.54 -4.71
CA TYR A 18 3.15 10.19 -4.59
C TYR A 18 2.91 9.02 -3.65
N LEU A 19 3.81 8.03 -3.63
CA LEU A 19 3.73 6.88 -2.72
C LEU A 19 3.74 7.33 -1.25
N MET A 20 4.63 8.26 -0.89
CA MET A 20 4.70 8.80 0.47
C MET A 20 3.39 9.44 0.91
N PHE A 21 2.77 10.25 0.05
CA PHE A 21 1.46 10.85 0.35
C PHE A 21 0.38 9.77 0.54
N GLY A 22 0.33 8.77 -0.35
CA GLY A 22 -0.62 7.66 -0.25
C GLY A 22 -0.45 6.86 1.05
N GLN A 23 0.79 6.55 1.44
CA GLN A 23 1.11 5.82 2.68
C GLN A 23 0.66 6.60 3.93
N LEU A 24 0.99 7.89 4.01
CA LEU A 24 0.61 8.73 5.15
C LEU A 24 -0.91 8.90 5.25
N LEU A 25 -1.58 9.12 4.12
CA LEU A 25 -3.04 9.22 4.08
C LEU A 25 -3.69 7.92 4.56
N ALA A 26 -3.24 6.77 4.06
CA ALA A 26 -3.76 5.47 4.46
C ALA A 26 -3.57 5.19 5.96
N ALA A 27 -2.38 5.48 6.50
CA ALA A 27 -2.08 5.30 7.92
C ALA A 27 -2.97 6.19 8.81
N GLN A 28 -3.12 7.47 8.45
CA GLN A 28 -3.97 8.40 9.19
C GLN A 28 -5.45 8.01 9.12
N ARG A 29 -5.91 7.53 7.96
CA ARG A 29 -7.29 7.03 7.80
C ARG A 29 -7.55 5.76 8.61
N SER A 30 -6.60 4.84 8.64
CA SER A 30 -6.67 3.64 9.49
C SER A 30 -6.88 4.04 10.95
N ASN A 31 -6.05 4.96 11.46
CA ASN A 31 -6.17 5.47 12.82
C ASN A 31 -7.51 6.21 13.07
N ALA A 32 -7.94 7.05 12.13
CA ALA A 32 -9.21 7.78 12.24
C ALA A 32 -10.45 6.86 12.23
N LEU A 33 -10.33 5.67 11.63
CA LEU A 33 -11.37 4.64 11.65
C LEU A 33 -11.27 3.71 12.88
N GLY A 34 -10.30 3.94 13.78
CA GLY A 34 -10.04 3.09 14.94
C GLY A 34 -9.41 1.75 14.61
N LEU A 35 -8.86 1.59 13.40
CA LEU A 35 -8.12 0.40 12.98
C LEU A 35 -6.66 0.50 13.45
N ASN A 36 -6.01 -0.64 13.64
CA ASN A 36 -4.56 -0.69 13.86
C ASN A 36 -3.85 -0.74 12.48
N PRO A 37 -3.03 0.25 12.10
CA PRO A 37 -2.30 0.25 10.83
C PRO A 37 -1.39 -0.97 10.62
N ASP A 38 -0.85 -1.54 11.70
CA ASP A 38 0.04 -2.71 11.63
C ASP A 38 -0.72 -4.02 11.47
N ASN A 39 -1.98 -4.06 11.94
CA ASN A 39 -2.87 -5.20 11.80
C ASN A 39 -4.32 -4.75 11.54
N PRO A 40 -4.64 -4.28 10.33
CA PRO A 40 -5.95 -3.67 10.03
C PRO A 40 -7.09 -4.69 9.87
N SER A 41 -6.80 -5.99 9.77
CA SER A 41 -7.78 -7.09 9.68
C SER A 41 -7.62 -8.04 10.88
N PRO A 42 -8.15 -7.67 12.05
CA PRO A 42 -7.97 -8.45 13.28
C PRO A 42 -8.69 -9.80 13.26
N ASP A 43 -9.74 -9.92 12.43
CA ASP A 43 -10.47 -11.15 12.15
C ASP A 43 -9.67 -12.14 11.28
N GLY A 44 -8.56 -11.70 10.68
CA GLY A 44 -7.66 -12.53 9.89
C GLY A 44 -8.17 -12.84 8.49
N PHE A 45 -9.19 -12.13 7.99
CA PHE A 45 -9.63 -12.23 6.59
C PHE A 45 -8.49 -11.83 5.62
N ILE A 46 -7.70 -10.82 6.00
CA ILE A 46 -6.48 -10.40 5.31
C ILE A 46 -5.28 -10.65 6.22
N ASN A 47 -4.15 -11.10 5.64
CA ASN A 47 -2.93 -11.40 6.39
C ASN A 47 -1.71 -10.79 5.69
N ARG A 48 -0.70 -10.39 6.47
CA ARG A 48 0.60 -9.93 5.94
C ARG A 48 1.27 -10.98 5.04
N VAL A 49 1.16 -12.25 5.42
CA VAL A 49 1.59 -13.40 4.62
C VAL A 49 0.33 -14.11 4.16
N VAL A 50 0.21 -14.31 2.84
CA VAL A 50 -0.98 -14.91 2.25
C VAL A 50 -1.21 -16.33 2.79
N LYS A 51 -2.47 -16.64 3.08
CA LYS A 51 -2.92 -17.97 3.52
C LYS A 51 -3.96 -18.47 2.52
N GLY A 52 -4.03 -19.79 2.35
CA GLY A 52 -5.02 -20.42 1.44
C GLY A 52 -4.66 -20.37 -0.05
N VAL A 53 -3.41 -20.06 -0.42
CA VAL A 53 -2.96 -20.12 -1.81
C VAL A 53 -2.52 -21.54 -2.15
N THR A 54 -3.15 -22.13 -3.16
CA THR A 54 -2.73 -23.40 -3.77
C THR A 54 -1.97 -23.12 -5.06
N VAL A 55 -0.70 -23.51 -5.10
CA VAL A 55 0.11 -23.47 -6.32
C VAL A 55 -0.04 -24.80 -7.04
N TYR A 56 -0.55 -24.78 -8.26
CA TYR A 56 -0.69 -25.97 -9.11
C TYR A 56 0.55 -26.16 -9.98
N PRO A 57 0.90 -27.42 -10.34
CA PRO A 57 2.00 -27.68 -11.25
C PRO A 57 1.70 -27.10 -12.64
N VAL A 58 2.70 -26.48 -13.26
CA VAL A 58 2.64 -26.07 -14.66
C VAL A 58 2.65 -27.33 -15.52
N LYS A 59 1.63 -27.50 -16.37
CA LYS A 59 1.65 -28.54 -17.39
C LYS A 59 2.55 -28.05 -18.53
N GLY A 60 3.60 -28.83 -18.83
CA GLY A 60 4.43 -28.62 -20.01
C GLY A 60 3.68 -28.88 -21.31
#